data_AF-A0A0C9UDX1-F1
#
_entry.id   AF-A0A0C9UDX1-F1
#
_cell.length_a   1.000
_cell.length_b   1.000
_cell.length_c   1.000
_cell.angle_alpha   90.00
_cell.angle_beta   90.00
_cell.angle_gamma   90.00
#
_symmetry.space_group_name_H-M   'P 1'
#
loop_
_entity.id
_entity.type
_entity.pdbx_description
1 polymer ?
#
loop_
_entity_poly.entity_id
_entity_poly.type
_entity_poly.pdbx_seq_one_letter_code
_entity_poly.pdbx_strand_id
1 'polypeptide(L)'
;MYAYFKKLDYFSTECIYSPDAYRGHARVFLKDLEAARPSAIIDIIHSGEAFEVAEDVKVKDQQTCQRCGYISSNELCKACALLEGLERGIAGMGIVRFRTRYREAFMQLIIL
;
A
#
# COMPACT_ATOMS: atom_id res chain seq x y z
N MET A 1 1.93 25.79 -10.11
CA MET A 1 1.76 27.23 -10.42
C MET A 1 0.69 27.92 -9.57
N TYR A 2 -0.49 27.30 -9.35
CA TYR A 2 -1.58 27.91 -8.57
C TYR A 2 -1.19 28.36 -7.14
N ALA A 3 -0.57 27.46 -6.37
CA ALA A 3 -0.16 27.76 -4.98
C ALA A 3 0.81 28.94 -4.88
N TYR A 4 1.76 29.05 -5.81
CA TYR A 4 2.69 30.18 -5.90
C TYR A 4 1.96 31.49 -6.18
N PHE A 5 1.08 31.52 -7.17
CA PHE A 5 0.30 32.71 -7.51
C PHE A 5 -0.59 33.19 -6.35
N LYS A 6 -1.21 32.24 -5.62
CA LYS A 6 -2.05 32.53 -4.46
C LYS A 6 -1.27 32.76 -3.17
N LYS A 7 0.07 32.72 -3.20
CA LYS A 7 0.94 32.87 -2.03
C LYS A 7 0.53 31.96 -0.86
N LEU A 8 0.19 30.71 -1.17
CA LEU A 8 -0.13 29.71 -0.15
C LEU A 8 1.16 29.14 0.43
N ASP A 9 1.17 28.88 1.73
CA ASP A 9 2.26 28.16 2.37
C ASP A 9 2.29 26.71 1.85
N TYR A 10 3.43 26.28 1.30
CA TYR A 10 3.63 24.92 0.80
C TYR A 10 5.05 24.43 1.07
N PHE A 11 5.21 23.11 1.25
CA PHE A 11 6.49 22.46 1.41
C PHE A 11 6.93 21.81 0.09
N SER A 12 8.16 22.07 -0.33
CA SER A 12 8.76 21.51 -1.56
C SER A 12 9.86 20.49 -1.29
N THR A 13 10.27 20.32 -0.04
CA THR A 13 11.36 19.41 0.34
C THR A 13 10.88 17.97 0.40
N GLU A 14 11.64 17.07 -0.22
CA GLU A 14 11.38 15.64 -0.15
C GLU A 14 11.74 15.05 1.22
N CYS A 15 11.16 13.89 1.54
CA CYS A 15 11.37 13.21 2.80
C CYS A 15 12.72 12.48 2.82
N ILE A 16 13.59 12.80 3.77
CA ILE A 16 14.90 12.16 3.94
C ILE A 16 14.83 10.65 4.22
N TYR A 17 13.68 10.16 4.73
CA TYR A 17 13.48 8.75 5.06
C TYR A 17 13.01 7.91 3.86
N SER A 18 12.78 8.52 2.69
CA SER A 18 12.30 7.81 1.50
C SER A 18 12.90 8.37 0.22
N PRO A 19 14.24 8.30 0.05
CA PRO A 19 14.91 8.83 -1.14
C PRO A 19 14.48 8.09 -2.43
N ASP A 20 14.32 6.77 -2.37
CA ASP A 20 13.97 5.93 -3.54
C ASP A 20 12.48 5.58 -3.58
N ALA A 21 11.62 6.59 -3.46
CA ALA A 21 10.18 6.38 -3.55
C ALA A 21 9.79 5.95 -4.99
N TYR A 22 9.44 4.67 -5.19
CA TYR A 22 9.11 4.13 -6.51
C TYR A 22 7.99 4.91 -7.26
N ARG A 23 7.08 5.54 -6.52
CA ARG A 23 6.04 6.41 -7.09
C ARG A 23 6.61 7.60 -7.89
N GLY A 24 7.83 8.04 -7.58
CA GLY A 24 8.57 9.07 -8.32
C GLY A 24 8.87 8.63 -9.75
N HIS A 25 9.34 7.40 -9.96
CA HIS A 25 9.61 6.86 -11.30
C HIS A 25 8.33 6.81 -12.16
N ALA A 26 7.22 6.35 -11.59
CA ALA A 26 5.94 6.35 -12.28
C ALA A 26 5.48 7.76 -12.68
N ARG A 27 5.70 8.77 -11.81
CA ARG A 27 5.39 10.17 -12.12
C ARG A 27 6.24 10.69 -13.29
N VAL A 28 7.55 10.43 -13.28
CA VAL A 28 8.46 10.86 -14.36
C VAL A 28 8.01 10.23 -15.68
N PHE A 29 7.75 8.92 -15.69
CA PHE A 29 7.25 8.22 -16.87
C PHE A 29 5.94 8.81 -17.40
N LEU A 30 4.96 9.10 -16.53
CA LEU A 30 3.71 9.76 -16.94
C LEU A 30 3.95 11.16 -17.53
N LYS A 31 4.97 11.89 -17.06
CA LYS A 31 5.35 13.20 -17.60
C LYS A 31 6.05 13.09 -18.95
N ASP A 32 6.88 12.08 -19.15
CA ASP A 32 7.48 11.79 -20.46
C ASP A 32 6.38 11.44 -21.49
N LEU A 33 5.37 10.68 -21.08
CA LEU A 33 4.19 10.41 -21.92
C LEU A 33 3.39 11.67 -22.23
N GLU A 34 3.16 12.54 -21.24
CA GLU A 34 2.45 13.82 -21.43
C GLU A 34 3.22 14.74 -22.40
N ALA A 35 4.55 14.73 -22.36
CA ALA A 35 5.38 15.49 -23.28
C ALA A 35 5.23 15.02 -24.74
N ALA A 36 5.04 13.71 -24.97
CA ALA A 36 4.76 13.16 -26.30
C ALA A 36 3.29 13.33 -26.72
N ARG A 37 2.35 13.20 -25.77
CA ARG A 37 0.90 13.36 -25.99
C ARG A 37 0.29 14.12 -24.81
N PRO A 38 -0.12 15.40 -24.98
CA PRO A 38 -0.64 16.22 -23.89
C PRO A 38 -1.86 15.65 -23.16
N SER A 39 -2.67 14.83 -23.84
CA SER A 39 -3.85 14.20 -23.25
C SER A 39 -3.56 12.89 -22.50
N ALA A 40 -2.32 12.39 -22.50
CA ALA A 40 -2.00 11.05 -21.99
C ALA A 40 -2.49 10.80 -20.55
N ILE A 41 -2.32 11.77 -19.65
CA ILE A 41 -2.73 11.61 -18.25
C ILE A 41 -4.25 11.51 -18.11
N ILE A 42 -5.01 12.39 -18.78
CA ILE A 42 -6.48 12.37 -18.70
C ILE A 42 -7.08 11.14 -19.39
N ASP A 43 -6.47 10.70 -20.50
CA ASP A 43 -6.89 9.51 -21.22
C ASP A 43 -6.70 8.24 -20.38
N ILE A 44 -5.60 8.15 -19.61
CA ILE A 44 -5.37 7.05 -18.66
C ILE A 44 -6.42 7.07 -17.55
N ILE A 45 -6.80 8.25 -17.03
CA ILE A 45 -7.83 8.39 -16.00
C ILE A 45 -9.18 7.91 -16.53
N HIS A 46 -9.63 8.40 -17.68
CA HIS A 46 -10.89 7.98 -18.29
C HIS A 46 -10.90 6.47 -18.61
N SER A 47 -9.78 5.94 -19.09
CA SER A 47 -9.63 4.49 -19.30
C SER A 47 -9.74 3.71 -18.00
N GLY A 48 -9.26 4.25 -16.88
CA GLY A 48 -9.35 3.62 -15.55
C GLY A 48 -10.74 3.71 -14.93
N GLU A 49 -11.46 4.82 -15.15
CA GLU A 49 -12.85 4.99 -14.70
C GLU A 49 -13.83 4.09 -15.48
N ALA A 50 -13.56 3.86 -16.77
CA ALA A 50 -14.31 2.93 -17.61
C ALA A 50 -13.85 1.46 -17.46
N PHE A 51 -12.89 1.18 -16.59
CA PHE A 51 -12.34 -0.17 -16.43
C PHE A 51 -13.25 -1.05 -15.57
N GLU A 52 -13.86 -2.07 -16.19
CA GLU A 52 -14.67 -3.07 -15.50
C GLU A 52 -13.81 -4.27 -15.09
N VAL A 53 -13.99 -4.71 -13.84
CA VAL A 53 -13.31 -5.90 -13.29
C VAL A 53 -14.26 -7.10 -13.40
N ALA A 54 -13.74 -8.26 -13.81
CA ALA A 54 -14.52 -9.50 -13.86
C ALA A 54 -15.17 -9.84 -12.50
N GLU A 55 -16.42 -10.29 -12.53
CA GLU A 55 -17.21 -10.58 -11.32
C GLU A 55 -16.63 -11.71 -10.46
N ASP A 56 -15.86 -12.64 -11.06
CA ASP A 56 -15.32 -13.82 -10.39
C ASP A 56 -14.09 -13.57 -9.49
N VAL A 57 -13.74 -12.31 -9.24
CA VAL A 57 -12.60 -11.97 -8.37
C VAL A 57 -12.99 -12.15 -6.90
N LYS A 58 -12.37 -13.13 -6.22
CA LYS A 58 -12.51 -13.32 -4.77
C LYS A 58 -11.95 -12.11 -4.01
N VAL A 59 -12.84 -11.19 -3.65
CA VAL A 59 -12.54 -10.08 -2.72
C VAL A 59 -12.74 -10.59 -1.29
N LYS A 60 -11.84 -10.19 -0.37
CA LYS A 60 -12.03 -10.48 1.05
C LYS A 60 -13.15 -9.61 1.60
N ASP A 61 -13.97 -10.19 2.48
CA ASP A 61 -14.99 -9.44 3.19
C ASP A 61 -14.39 -8.29 4.02
N GLN A 62 -15.06 -7.15 3.97
CA GLN A 62 -14.75 -6.01 4.80
C GLN A 62 -15.28 -6.26 6.22
N GLN A 63 -14.42 -6.08 7.20
CA GLN A 63 -14.71 -6.25 8.62
C GLN A 63 -14.05 -5.14 9.44
N THR A 64 -14.16 -5.21 10.76
CA THR A 64 -13.55 -4.23 11.68
C THR A 64 -12.39 -4.84 12.46
N CYS A 65 -11.34 -4.05 12.67
CA CYS A 65 -10.19 -4.43 13.47
C CYS A 65 -10.61 -4.65 14.93
N GLN A 66 -10.32 -5.81 15.50
CA GLN A 66 -10.69 -6.15 16.88
C GLN A 66 -10.00 -5.26 17.93
N ARG A 67 -8.81 -4.71 17.64
CA ARG A 67 -8.04 -3.87 18.57
C ARG A 67 -8.44 -2.39 18.55
N CYS A 68 -8.67 -1.80 17.37
CA CYS A 68 -8.92 -0.36 17.23
C CYS A 68 -10.27 0.02 16.62
N GLY A 69 -11.07 -0.96 16.17
CA GLY A 69 -12.39 -0.73 15.55
C GLY A 69 -12.36 -0.18 14.12
N TYR A 70 -11.19 0.14 13.55
CA TYR A 70 -11.09 0.67 12.19
C TYR A 70 -11.32 -0.40 11.11
N ILE A 71 -11.63 0.02 9.89
CA ILE A 71 -11.90 -0.87 8.74
C ILE A 71 -10.69 -1.76 8.46
N SER A 72 -10.94 -3.06 8.27
CA SER A 72 -9.92 -4.04 7.92
C SER A 72 -10.49 -5.19 7.09
N SER A 73 -9.62 -5.92 6.39
CA SER A 73 -9.95 -7.20 5.72
C SER A 73 -9.37 -8.41 6.48
N ASN A 74 -8.76 -8.18 7.64
CA ASN A 74 -8.30 -9.22 8.56
C ASN A 74 -8.75 -8.85 9.98
N GLU A 75 -8.57 -9.76 10.95
CA GLU A 75 -8.94 -9.55 12.35
C GLU A 75 -8.24 -8.33 12.99
N LEU A 76 -6.96 -8.11 12.63
CA LEU A 76 -6.19 -6.93 13.00
C LEU A 76 -5.83 -6.11 11.75
N CYS A 77 -5.95 -4.79 11.85
CA CYS A 77 -5.50 -3.90 10.80
C CYS A 77 -3.96 -3.92 10.70
N LYS A 78 -3.45 -3.55 9.52
CA LYS A 78 -2.00 -3.64 9.24
C LYS A 78 -1.18 -2.77 10.20
N ALA A 79 -1.73 -1.64 10.64
CA ALA A 79 -1.10 -0.78 11.65
C ALA A 79 -1.03 -1.47 13.02
N CYS A 80 -2.12 -2.05 13.52
CA CYS A 80 -2.12 -2.78 14.79
C CYS A 80 -1.18 -3.98 14.78
N ALA A 81 -1.16 -4.75 13.70
CA ALA A 81 -0.24 -5.88 13.54
C ALA A 81 1.24 -5.43 13.54
N LEU A 82 1.54 -4.26 12.93
CA LEU A 82 2.88 -3.68 12.97
C LEU A 82 3.26 -3.23 14.38
N LEU A 83 2.37 -2.52 15.08
CA LEU A 83 2.60 -2.05 16.45
C LEU A 83 2.85 -3.22 17.40
N GLU A 84 2.05 -4.28 17.33
CA GLU A 84 2.26 -5.48 18.14
C GLU A 84 3.62 -6.15 17.85
N GLY A 85 4.01 -6.20 16.57
CA GLY A 85 5.34 -6.68 16.19
C GLY A 85 6.47 -5.85 16.79
N LEU A 86 6.31 -4.52 16.83
CA LEU A 86 7.30 -3.62 17.45
C LEU A 86 7.34 -3.77 18.98
N GLU A 87 6.18 -3.81 19.64
CA GLU A 87 6.04 -3.99 21.09
C GLU A 87 6.68 -5.30 21.58
N ARG A 88 6.62 -6.36 20.77
CA ARG A 88 7.18 -7.69 21.07
C ARG A 88 8.62 -7.89 20.59
N GLY A 89 9.22 -6.89 19.93
CA GLY A 89 10.56 -7.01 19.35
C GLY A 89 10.65 -7.93 18.11
N ILE A 90 9.51 -8.24 17.48
CA ILE A 90 9.39 -9.10 16.29
C ILE A 90 8.81 -8.27 15.12
N ALA A 91 9.56 -7.26 14.67
CA ALA A 91 9.11 -6.34 13.62
C ALA A 91 8.70 -7.02 12.30
N GLY A 92 9.24 -8.22 12.02
CA GLY A 92 8.92 -9.00 10.83
C GLY A 92 7.46 -9.48 10.73
N MET A 93 6.75 -9.58 11.86
CA MET A 93 5.36 -10.06 11.93
C MET A 93 4.39 -9.17 11.12
N GLY A 94 4.63 -7.86 11.14
CA GLY A 94 3.82 -6.87 10.45
C GLY A 94 4.28 -6.54 9.03
N ILE A 95 5.44 -7.02 8.57
CA ILE A 95 6.07 -6.58 7.30
C ILE A 95 6.09 -7.71 6.28
N VAL A 96 6.46 -8.92 6.71
CA VAL A 96 6.64 -10.05 5.80
C VAL A 96 5.30 -10.80 5.66
N ARG A 97 4.81 -10.95 4.43
CA ARG A 97 3.78 -11.94 4.13
C ARG A 97 4.46 -13.31 4.23
N PHE A 98 4.50 -13.89 5.43
CA PHE A 98 4.88 -15.30 5.57
C PHE A 98 3.84 -16.12 4.79
N ARG A 99 4.16 -16.45 3.54
CA ARG A 99 3.50 -17.54 2.83
C ARG A 99 3.81 -18.77 3.66
N THR A 100 2.80 -19.27 4.35
CA THR A 100 2.84 -20.36 5.32
C THR A 100 3.78 -21.48 4.82
N ARG A 101 5.01 -21.50 5.34
CA ARG A 101 5.95 -22.61 5.17
C ARG A 101 6.45 -23.15 6.50
N TYR A 102 5.74 -22.84 7.59
CA TYR A 102 6.00 -23.35 8.94
C TYR A 102 4.71 -23.92 9.55
N ARG A 103 4.06 -24.84 8.83
CA ARG A 103 3.04 -25.73 9.41
C ARG A 103 3.53 -27.17 9.61
N GLU A 104 4.76 -27.50 9.21
CA GLU A 104 5.28 -28.87 9.32
C GLU A 104 6.37 -29.08 10.38
N ALA A 105 7.04 -28.02 10.86
CA ALA A 105 8.20 -28.22 11.75
C ALA A 105 7.87 -28.38 13.25
N PHE A 106 6.63 -28.09 13.69
CA PHE A 106 6.28 -28.13 15.13
C PHE A 106 5.49 -29.37 15.56
N MET A 107 5.02 -30.20 14.62
CA MET A 107 4.24 -31.40 14.95
C MET A 107 5.07 -32.70 15.00
N GLN A 108 6.34 -32.65 14.59
CA GLN A 108 7.25 -33.81 14.67
C GLN A 108 8.04 -33.92 15.98
N LEU A 109 7.97 -32.92 16.86
CA LEU A 109 8.70 -32.92 18.15
C LEU A 109 7.82 -33.26 19.37
N ILE A 110 6.55 -33.64 19.15
CA ILE A 110 5.62 -34.09 20.20
C ILE A 110 5.33 -35.60 20.09
N ILE A 111 5.88 -36.31 19.09
CA ILE A 111 5.67 -37.76 18.87
C ILE A 111 6.99 -38.56 18.85
N LEU A 112 8.09 -38.00 19.37
CA LEU A 112 9.30 -38.77 19.72
C LEU A 112 9.73 -38.43 21.15
#